data_AF-A0A9N8PL49-F1
#
_entry.id   AF-A0A9N8PL49-F1
#
_cell.length_a   1.000
_cell.length_b   1.000
_cell.length_c   1.000
_cell.angle_alpha   90.00
_cell.angle_beta   90.00
_cell.angle_gamma   90.00
#
_symmetry.space_group_name_H-M   'P 1'
#
loop_
_entity.id
_entity.type
_entity.pdbx_description
1 polymer ?
#
loop_
_entity_poly.entity_id
_entity_poly.type
_entity_poly.pdbx_seq_one_letter_code
_entity_poly.pdbx_strand_id
1 'polypeptide(L)'
;MSTGALSPKKAAERTLETGVHHLEEDLQLTFLKNVYGALLISAGGLLSLTLVTGTPGLSEANPGLPRILQGLTFPVGLVLVYLVGAELYTGYPMW
;
A
#
# COMPACT_ATOMS: atom_id res chain seq x y z
N MET A 1 25.32 -11.80 -12.69
CA MET A 1 24.34 -10.69 -12.55
C MET A 1 23.32 -11.09 -11.49
N SER A 2 23.37 -10.50 -10.31
CA SER A 2 22.34 -10.68 -9.28
C SER A 2 21.12 -9.86 -9.69
N THR A 3 19.96 -10.48 -9.86
CA THR A 3 18.69 -9.85 -10.27
C THR A 3 18.05 -8.98 -9.18
N GLY A 4 18.80 -8.56 -8.15
CA GLY A 4 18.28 -7.77 -7.03
C GLY A 4 17.26 -8.51 -6.14
N ALA A 5 16.80 -9.69 -6.54
CA ALA A 5 15.83 -10.50 -5.82
C ALA A 5 16.53 -11.51 -4.91
N LEU A 6 16.06 -11.59 -3.66
CA LEU A 6 16.44 -12.63 -2.71
C LEU A 6 15.95 -14.01 -3.21
N SER A 7 16.65 -15.08 -2.83
CA SER A 7 16.09 -16.43 -3.02
C SER A 7 14.86 -16.60 -2.12
N PRO A 8 13.90 -17.49 -2.47
CA PRO A 8 12.68 -17.67 -1.67
C PRO A 8 12.95 -17.92 -0.18
N LYS A 9 13.97 -18.74 0.13
CA LYS A 9 14.39 -18.98 1.51
C LYS A 9 14.84 -17.70 2.22
N LYS A 10 15.72 -16.91 1.58
CA LYS A 10 16.22 -15.66 2.15
C LYS A 10 15.11 -14.62 2.29
N ALA A 11 14.18 -14.56 1.35
CA ALA A 11 13.02 -13.67 1.46
C ALA A 11 12.18 -14.01 2.69
N ALA A 12 11.87 -15.29 2.91
CA ALA A 12 11.14 -15.74 4.10
C ALA A 12 11.89 -15.41 5.41
N GLU A 13 13.21 -15.62 5.45
CA GLU A 13 14.04 -15.25 6.60
C GLU A 13 13.97 -13.74 6.88
N ARG A 14 14.06 -12.88 5.85
CA ARG A 14 13.92 -11.42 6.01
C ARG A 14 12.53 -10.96 6.43
N THR A 15 11.50 -11.61 5.90
CA THR A 15 10.11 -11.35 6.27
C THR A 15 9.89 -11.66 7.75
N LEU A 16 10.39 -12.80 8.24
CA LEU A 16 10.35 -13.15 9.66
C LEU A 16 11.14 -12.16 10.53
N GLU A 17 12.36 -11.78 10.14
CA GLU A 17 13.17 -10.77 10.84
C GLU A 17 12.40 -9.44 10.99
N THR A 18 11.69 -9.03 9.93
CA THR A 18 10.86 -7.82 9.91
C THR A 18 9.67 -7.96 10.88
N GLY A 19 9.03 -9.12 10.91
CA GLY A 19 7.92 -9.38 11.83
C GLY A 19 8.34 -9.36 13.29
N VAL A 20 9.47 -9.98 13.64
CA VAL A 20 10.04 -9.91 14.99
C VAL A 20 10.35 -8.46 15.39
N HIS A 21 10.95 -7.68 14.50
CA HIS A 21 11.24 -6.27 14.77
C HIS A 21 9.96 -5.48 15.09
N HIS A 22 8.88 -5.66 14.32
CA HIS A 22 7.60 -4.99 14.58
C HIS A 22 6.95 -5.39 15.91
N LEU A 23 7.20 -6.60 16.42
CA LEU A 23 6.70 -7.02 17.74
C LEU A 23 7.45 -6.36 18.90
N GLU A 24 8.69 -5.94 18.66
CA GLU A 24 9.56 -5.30 19.66
C GLU A 24 9.46 -3.76 19.64
N GLU A 25 8.78 -3.19 18.64
CA GLU A 25 8.63 -1.74 18.50
C GLU A 25 7.81 -1.12 19.63
N ASP A 26 8.22 0.09 20.04
CA ASP A 26 7.46 0.88 21.00
C ASP A 26 6.04 1.17 20.50
N LEU A 27 5.07 1.17 21.42
CA LEU A 27 3.66 1.36 21.11
C LEU A 27 3.39 2.71 20.44
N GLN A 28 4.10 3.79 20.83
CA GLN A 28 3.90 5.11 20.25
C GLN A 28 4.40 5.17 18.81
N LEU A 29 5.54 4.53 18.53
CA LEU A 29 6.07 4.42 17.18
C LEU A 29 5.14 3.60 16.28
N THR A 30 4.70 2.43 16.77
CA THR A 30 3.74 1.56 16.08
C THR A 30 2.44 2.31 15.78
N PHE A 31 1.90 3.04 16.77
CA PHE A 31 0.70 3.85 16.58
C PHE A 31 0.90 4.91 15.49
N LEU A 32 2.00 5.66 15.55
CA LEU A 32 2.29 6.71 14.58
C LEU A 32 2.41 6.13 13.16
N LYS A 33 3.18 5.04 12.99
CA LYS A 33 3.32 4.26 11.74
C LYS A 33 1.98 3.90 11.10
N ASN A 34 1.06 3.40 11.91
CA ASN A 34 -0.27 3.02 11.44
C ASN A 34 -1.15 4.23 11.11
N VAL A 35 -1.05 5.32 11.87
CA VAL A 35 -1.83 6.55 11.61
C VAL A 35 -1.42 7.18 10.29
N TYR A 36 -0.13 7.45 10.06
CA TYR A 36 0.26 8.04 8.77
C TYR A 36 0.13 7.04 7.62
N GLY A 37 0.29 5.73 7.87
CA GLY A 37 -0.04 4.69 6.90
C GLY A 37 -1.50 4.77 6.44
N ALA A 38 -2.44 4.89 7.38
CA ALA A 38 -3.86 5.06 7.10
C ALA A 38 -4.15 6.34 6.28
N LEU A 39 -3.47 7.45 6.57
CA LEU A 39 -3.61 8.69 5.81
C LEU A 39 -3.13 8.54 4.36
N LEU A 40 -1.98 7.89 4.15
CA LEU A 40 -1.39 7.68 2.82
C LEU A 40 -2.24 6.74 1.95
N ILE A 41 -2.73 5.62 2.50
CA ILE A 41 -3.63 4.71 1.75
C ILE A 41 -4.97 5.39 1.45
N SER A 42 -5.49 6.19 2.39
CA SER A 42 -6.72 6.97 2.18
C SER A 42 -6.54 8.03 1.10
N ALA A 43 -5.36 8.65 0.97
CA ALA A 43 -5.07 9.58 -0.13
C ALA A 43 -5.10 8.89 -1.50
N GLY A 44 -4.55 7.67 -1.61
CA GLY A 44 -4.68 6.84 -2.82
C GLY A 44 -6.13 6.48 -3.13
N GLY A 45 -6.92 6.12 -2.11
CA GLY A 45 -8.36 5.90 -2.22
C GLY A 45 -9.13 7.14 -2.68
N LEU A 46 -8.82 8.30 -2.11
CA LEU A 46 -9.44 9.57 -2.47
C LEU A 46 -9.14 9.97 -3.91
N LEU A 47 -7.88 9.82 -4.36
CA LEU A 47 -7.49 10.04 -5.76
C LEU A 47 -8.29 9.13 -6.69
N SER A 48 -8.35 7.84 -6.36
CA SER A 48 -9.05 6.82 -7.14
C SER A 48 -10.56 7.12 -7.25
N LEU A 49 -11.19 7.52 -6.15
CA LEU A 49 -12.60 7.93 -6.11
C LEU A 49 -12.84 9.19 -6.92
N THR A 50 -12.06 10.24 -6.68
CA THR A 50 -12.21 11.55 -7.33
C THR A 50 -12.13 11.43 -8.84
N LEU A 51 -11.24 10.57 -9.35
CA LEU A 51 -11.10 10.33 -10.79
C LEU A 51 -12.36 9.74 -11.40
N VAL A 52 -12.94 8.70 -10.77
CA VAL A 52 -14.15 8.04 -11.27
C VAL A 52 -15.37 8.95 -11.13
N THR A 53 -15.56 9.58 -9.98
CA THR A 53 -16.71 10.47 -9.74
C THR A 53 -16.62 11.76 -10.54
N GLY A 54 -15.41 12.21 -10.88
CA GLY A 54 -15.15 13.41 -11.67
C GLY A 54 -15.25 13.21 -13.18
N THR A 55 -15.44 11.97 -13.67
CA THR A 55 -15.52 11.65 -15.11
C THR A 55 -16.80 10.90 -15.50
N PRO A 56 -18.01 11.44 -15.19
CA PRO A 56 -19.27 10.76 -15.47
C PRO A 56 -19.46 10.45 -16.97
N GLY A 57 -19.10 11.39 -17.86
CA GLY A 57 -19.20 11.17 -19.31
C GLY A 57 -18.27 10.06 -19.83
N LEU A 58 -17.14 9.80 -19.15
CA LEU A 58 -16.28 8.66 -19.49
C LEU A 58 -16.95 7.34 -19.10
N SER A 59 -17.68 7.32 -17.99
CA SER A 59 -18.43 6.15 -17.52
C SER A 59 -19.60 5.81 -18.45
N GLU A 60 -20.29 6.83 -18.97
CA GLU A 60 -21.36 6.65 -19.96
C GLU A 60 -20.84 6.13 -21.30
N ALA A 61 -19.72 6.69 -21.78
CA ALA A 61 -19.14 6.28 -23.06
C ALA A 61 -18.48 4.90 -23.00
N ASN A 62 -17.80 4.57 -21.90
CA ASN A 62 -17.16 3.28 -21.69
C ASN A 62 -16.99 2.97 -20.19
N PRO A 63 -17.84 2.12 -19.59
CA PRO A 63 -17.79 1.83 -18.15
C PRO A 63 -16.52 1.06 -17.72
N GLY A 64 -15.77 0.47 -18.66
CA GLY A 64 -14.52 -0.24 -18.37
C GLY A 64 -13.33 0.69 -18.12
N LEU A 65 -13.27 1.85 -18.79
CA LEU A 65 -12.15 2.78 -18.66
C LEU A 65 -12.00 3.38 -17.25
N PRO A 66 -13.06 3.89 -16.60
CA PRO A 66 -12.98 4.36 -15.23
C PRO A 66 -12.50 3.28 -14.25
N ARG A 67 -12.90 2.01 -14.43
CA ARG A 67 -12.45 0.88 -13.60
C ARG A 67 -10.94 0.64 -13.72
N ILE A 68 -10.40 0.71 -14.95
CA ILE A 68 -8.96 0.58 -15.19
C ILE A 68 -8.21 1.74 -14.51
N LEU A 69 -8.67 2.97 -14.69
CA LEU A 69 -8.06 4.15 -14.08
C LEU A 69 -8.13 4.09 -12.55
N GLN A 70 -9.24 3.61 -12.00
CA GLN A 70 -9.42 3.37 -10.56
C GLN A 70 -8.37 2.39 -10.03
N GLY A 71 -8.19 1.26 -10.73
CA GLY A 71 -7.21 0.23 -10.38
C GLY A 71 -5.75 0.68 -10.52
N LEU A 72 -5.45 1.61 -11.44
CA LEU A 72 -4.12 2.19 -11.60
C LEU A 72 -3.78 3.23 -10.53
N THR A 73 -4.76 4.01 -10.09
CA THR A 73 -4.54 5.14 -9.17
C THR A 73 -4.61 4.76 -7.70
N PHE A 74 -5.44 3.77 -7.32
CA PHE A 74 -5.52 3.32 -5.93
C PHE A 74 -4.16 2.86 -5.34
N PRO A 75 -3.33 2.06 -6.04
CA PRO A 75 -2.04 1.59 -5.53
C PRO A 75 -1.03 2.71 -5.23
N VAL A 76 -1.24 3.93 -5.72
CA VAL A 76 -0.36 5.07 -5.40
C VAL A 76 -0.27 5.26 -3.88
N GLY A 77 -1.38 5.10 -3.16
CA GLY A 77 -1.38 5.16 -1.69
C GLY A 77 -0.50 4.09 -1.04
N LEU A 78 -0.55 2.84 -1.56
CA LEU A 78 0.29 1.73 -1.07
C LEU A 78 1.77 1.96 -1.37
N VAL A 79 2.11 2.50 -2.54
CA VAL A 79 3.50 2.85 -2.88
C VAL A 79 4.03 3.92 -1.91
N LEU A 80 3.22 4.93 -1.57
CA LEU A 80 3.61 5.94 -0.60
C LEU A 80 3.82 5.36 0.80
N VAL A 81 2.93 4.48 1.26
CA VAL A 81 3.09 3.74 2.53
C VAL A 81 4.44 3.05 2.58
N TYR A 82 4.81 2.31 1.52
CA TYR A 82 6.09 1.62 1.44
C TYR A 82 7.29 2.56 1.46
N LEU A 83 7.27 3.65 0.67
CA LEU A 83 8.40 4.57 0.56
C LEU A 83 8.65 5.36 1.85
N VAL A 84 7.60 5.66 2.62
CA VAL A 84 7.70 6.40 3.89
C VAL A 84 8.00 5.44 5.07
N GLY A 85 7.93 4.13 4.88
CA GLY A 85 8.07 3.15 5.97
C GLY A 85 6.88 3.22 6.94
N ALA A 86 5.69 3.40 6.40
CA ALA A 86 4.44 3.34 7.15
C ALA A 86 3.96 1.89 7.27
N GLU A 87 3.13 1.62 8.28
CA GLU A 87 2.56 0.30 8.49
C GLU A 87 1.05 0.29 8.26
N LEU A 88 0.54 -0.86 7.84
CA LEU A 88 -0.88 -1.12 7.64
C LEU A 88 -1.25 -2.47 8.25
N TYR A 89 -2.45 -2.56 8.84
CA TYR A 89 -2.97 -3.80 9.42
C TYR A 89 -2.88 -5.01 8.47
N THR A 90 -3.15 -4.81 7.18
CA THR A 90 -3.11 -5.87 6.16
C THR A 90 -1.72 -6.45 5.92
N GLY A 91 -0.67 -5.73 6.28
CA GLY A 91 0.71 -6.22 6.18
C GLY A 91 1.11 -7.14 7.33
N TYR A 92 0.59 -6.92 8.55
CA TYR A 92 1.00 -7.67 9.74
C TYR A 92 0.89 -9.19 9.64
N PRO A 93 -0.14 -9.78 8.99
CA PRO A 93 -0.19 -11.22 8.78
C PRO A 93 0.81 -11.76 7.74
N MET A 94 1.49 -10.89 6.99
CA MET A 94 2.42 -11.26 5.91
C MET A 94 3.88 -11.34 6.34
N TRP A 95 4.23 -10.78 7.51
CA TRP A 95 5.52 -10.95 8.16
C TRP A 95 5.41 -11.78 9.44
#